data_AF-A0A0J1CYJ0-F1
#
_entry.id   AF-A0A0J1CYJ0-F1
#
_cell.length_a   1.000
_cell.length_b   1.000
_cell.length_c   1.000
_cell.angle_alpha   90.00
_cell.angle_beta   90.00
_cell.angle_gamma   90.00
#
_symmetry.space_group_name_H-M   'P 1'
#
loop_
_entity.id
_entity.type
_entity.pdbx_description
1 polymer ?
#
loop_
_entity_poly.entity_id
_entity_poly.type
_entity_poly.pdbx_seq_one_letter_code
_entity_poly.pdbx_strand_id
1 'polypeptide(L)'
;MSTTTLRVRSAPGCRVDAEQLLPAALAALTVAQIGRIVLPAGNETCAAGDLFDISRTEGDVAALVIEGEVQWLDRLGANLAEGRIDVQGSTGNHTGFRMAGGELHVSGHAGDFTGCQMSGGRLTVDGNSGDFAAGPLPGDMEGMTG
;
A
#
# COMPACT_ATOMS: atom_id res chain seq x y z
N MET A 1 7.74 -3.92 18.33
CA MET A 1 7.32 -3.12 17.16
C MET A 1 5.79 -3.06 17.18
N SER A 2 5.10 -2.56 16.16
CA SER A 2 3.62 -2.49 16.21
C SER A 2 3.00 -2.88 14.88
N THR A 3 1.85 -3.51 14.97
CA THR A 3 1.01 -3.83 13.81
C THR A 3 -0.12 -2.81 13.78
N THR A 4 -0.21 -2.08 12.67
CA THR A 4 -1.30 -1.12 12.43
C THR A 4 -2.31 -1.79 11.51
N THR A 5 -3.56 -1.87 11.93
CA THR A 5 -4.65 -2.43 11.11
C THR A 5 -5.55 -1.29 10.64
N LEU A 6 -5.74 -1.20 9.33
CA LEU A 6 -6.61 -0.25 8.66
C LEU A 6 -7.81 -1.02 8.08
N ARG A 7 -8.98 -0.85 8.68
CA ARG A 7 -10.19 -1.47 8.17
C ARG A 7 -10.97 -0.48 7.33
N VAL A 8 -11.31 -0.84 6.10
CA VAL A 8 -12.08 0.04 5.20
C VAL A 8 -13.44 0.35 5.83
N ARG A 9 -13.70 1.64 6.06
CA ARG A 9 -14.96 2.15 6.58
C ARG A 9 -15.87 2.62 5.46
N SER A 10 -15.33 3.41 4.55
CA SER A 10 -16.07 3.97 3.41
C SER A 10 -15.16 4.10 2.21
N ALA A 11 -15.55 3.50 1.08
CA ALA A 11 -14.83 3.68 -0.17
C ALA A 11 -15.04 5.11 -0.68
N PRO A 12 -13.97 5.86 -1.00
CA PRO A 12 -14.08 7.14 -1.66
C PRO A 12 -14.57 6.95 -3.10
N GLY A 13 -15.23 7.96 -3.67
CA GLY A 13 -15.68 7.95 -5.07
C GLY A 13 -14.55 8.17 -6.09
N CYS A 14 -13.33 8.38 -5.62
CA CYS A 14 -12.12 8.66 -6.40
C CYS A 14 -10.97 7.74 -5.95
N ARG A 15 -9.92 7.67 -6.77
CA ARG A 15 -8.71 6.92 -6.42
C ARG A 15 -7.86 7.71 -5.43
N VAL A 16 -7.24 7.02 -4.48
CA VAL A 16 -6.46 7.60 -3.37
C VAL A 16 -5.04 7.06 -3.40
N ASP A 17 -4.06 7.93 -3.20
CA ASP A 17 -2.64 7.57 -3.13
C ASP A 17 -2.25 7.13 -1.72
N ALA A 18 -1.76 5.89 -1.59
CA ALA A 18 -1.33 5.28 -0.34
C ALA A 18 0.19 5.24 -0.14
N GLU A 19 0.98 5.99 -0.91
CA GLU A 19 2.44 6.02 -0.75
C GLU A 19 2.87 6.40 0.69
N GLN A 20 2.06 7.20 1.39
CA GLN A 20 2.33 7.61 2.77
C GLN A 20 2.01 6.52 3.82
N LEU A 21 1.32 5.44 3.44
CA LEU A 21 0.89 4.37 4.34
C LEU A 21 1.93 3.24 4.42
N LEU A 22 3.12 3.56 4.93
CA LEU A 22 4.20 2.59 5.12
C LEU A 22 4.29 2.13 6.58
N PRO A 23 4.56 0.83 6.85
CA PRO A 23 4.67 0.31 8.22
C PRO A 23 5.65 1.09 9.10
N ALA A 24 6.83 1.44 8.55
CA ALA A 24 7.85 2.21 9.26
C ALA A 24 7.36 3.63 9.62
N ALA A 25 6.69 4.31 8.70
CA ALA A 25 6.14 5.64 8.92
C ALA A 25 5.01 5.61 9.97
N LEU A 26 4.14 4.61 9.87
CA LEU A 26 3.03 4.42 10.81
C LEU A 26 3.55 4.08 12.21
N ALA A 27 4.59 3.25 12.33
CA ALA A 27 5.16 2.85 13.62
C ALA A 27 5.64 4.04 14.47
N ALA A 28 6.11 5.12 13.85
CA ALA A 28 6.55 6.34 14.53
C ALA A 28 5.40 7.26 14.99
N LEU A 29 4.18 7.03 14.49
CA LEU A 29 3.01 7.88 14.73
C LEU A 29 2.00 7.21 15.68
N THR A 30 1.25 8.00 16.43
CA THR A 30 0.11 7.51 17.22
C THR A 30 -1.11 7.25 16.32
N VAL A 31 -2.06 6.42 16.76
CA VAL A 31 -3.31 6.15 16.03
C VAL A 31 -4.06 7.44 15.65
N ALA A 32 -4.11 8.42 16.56
CA ALA A 32 -4.73 9.72 16.30
C ALA A 32 -3.99 10.55 15.24
N GLN A 33 -2.67 10.40 15.12
CA GLN A 33 -1.89 11.05 14.07
C GLN A 33 -2.05 10.34 12.73
N ILE A 34 -2.12 9.00 12.74
CA ILE A 34 -2.38 8.20 11.53
C ILE A 34 -3.71 8.63 10.91
N GLY A 35 -4.76 8.81 11.71
CA GLY A 35 -6.07 9.27 11.22
C GLY A 35 -6.05 10.66 10.57
N ARG A 36 -5.02 11.48 10.85
CA ARG A 36 -4.83 12.82 10.27
C ARG A 36 -3.88 12.84 9.08
N ILE A 37 -3.34 11.68 8.66
CA ILE A 37 -2.52 11.60 7.45
C ILE A 37 -3.40 12.01 6.26
N VAL A 38 -2.91 12.96 5.49
CA VAL A 38 -3.62 13.51 4.33
C VAL A 38 -3.18 12.74 3.10
N LEU A 39 -4.10 11.97 2.54
CA LEU A 39 -3.90 11.17 1.34
C LEU A 39 -4.41 11.94 0.11
N PRO A 40 -3.58 12.10 -0.93
CA PRO A 40 -4.02 12.67 -2.20
C PRO A 40 -5.11 11.82 -2.84
N ALA A 41 -6.17 12.46 -3.34
CA ALA A 41 -7.32 11.81 -3.96
C ALA A 41 -7.75 12.56 -5.23
N GLY A 42 -7.01 12.35 -6.33
CA GLY A 42 -7.17 13.15 -7.54
C GLY A 42 -6.85 14.62 -7.32
N ASN A 43 -7.84 15.50 -7.45
CA ASN A 43 -7.70 16.95 -7.20
C ASN A 43 -8.04 17.35 -5.75
N GLU A 44 -8.41 16.38 -4.92
CA GLU A 44 -8.81 16.59 -3.54
C GLU A 44 -7.82 15.88 -2.60
N THR A 45 -8.03 16.07 -1.30
CA THR A 45 -7.30 15.35 -0.27
C THR A 45 -8.28 14.78 0.74
N CYS A 46 -7.95 13.61 1.27
CA CYS A 46 -8.78 12.91 2.24
C CYS A 46 -7.94 12.49 3.45
N ALA A 47 -8.50 12.53 4.65
CA ALA A 47 -7.79 12.06 5.81
C ALA A 47 -7.92 10.53 5.90
N ALA A 48 -6.85 9.84 6.30
CA ALA A 48 -6.87 8.39 6.43
C ALA A 48 -7.98 7.91 7.41
N GLY A 49 -8.30 8.70 8.45
CA GLY A 49 -9.38 8.39 9.40
C GLY A 49 -10.80 8.53 8.85
N ASP A 50 -10.98 9.22 7.72
CA ASP A 50 -12.29 9.29 7.03
C ASP A 50 -12.55 8.01 6.23
N LEU A 51 -11.47 7.37 5.76
CA LEU A 51 -11.50 6.19 4.89
C LEU A 51 -11.39 4.88 5.67
N PHE A 52 -10.59 4.87 6.74
CA PHE A 52 -10.22 3.67 7.48
C PHE A 52 -10.52 3.82 8.97
N ASP A 53 -11.01 2.74 9.58
CA ASP A 53 -10.97 2.53 11.01
C ASP A 53 -9.58 2.00 11.39
N ILE A 54 -8.86 2.77 12.21
CA ILE A 54 -7.44 2.53 12.51
C ILE A 54 -7.34 1.92 13.91
N SER A 55 -6.77 0.73 13.97
CA SER A 55 -6.40 0.08 15.23
C SER A 55 -4.93 -0.26 15.25
N ARG A 56 -4.37 -0.37 16.46
CA ARG A 56 -2.97 -0.74 16.66
C ARG A 56 -2.87 -1.84 17.70
N THR A 57 -2.10 -2.85 17.37
CA THR A 57 -1.71 -3.93 18.26
C THR A 57 -0.19 -3.95 18.42
N GLU A 58 0.27 -4.45 19.56
CA GLU A 58 1.69 -4.72 19.75
C GLU A 58 2.09 -5.93 18.92
N GLY A 59 3.21 -5.84 18.23
CA GLY A 59 3.69 -6.89 17.33
C GLY A 59 5.21 -6.96 17.30
N ASP A 60 5.74 -8.10 16.86
CA ASP A 60 7.19 -8.30 16.81
C ASP A 60 7.86 -7.51 15.68
N VAL A 61 7.16 -7.29 14.57
CA VAL A 61 7.65 -6.60 13.37
C VAL A 61 6.73 -5.41 13.03
N ALA A 62 7.28 -4.35 12.41
CA ALA A 62 6.48 -3.27 11.86
C ALA A 62 5.62 -3.80 10.70
N ALA A 63 4.32 -3.95 10.95
CA ALA A 63 3.38 -4.50 9.98
C ALA A 63 2.17 -3.59 9.77
N LEU A 64 1.65 -3.58 8.55
CA LEU A 64 0.42 -2.90 8.17
C LEU A 64 -0.55 -3.94 7.62
N VAL A 65 -1.72 -4.06 8.23
CA VAL A 65 -2.79 -4.93 7.74
C VAL A 65 -3.91 -4.06 7.22
N ILE A 66 -4.35 -4.30 5.98
CA ILE A 66 -5.50 -3.61 5.39
C ILE A 66 -6.63 -4.61 5.22
N GLU A 67 -7.74 -4.36 5.90
CA GLU A 67 -8.93 -5.21 5.84
C GLU A 67 -10.00 -4.57 4.96
N GLY A 68 -10.32 -5.22 3.83
CA GLY A 68 -11.38 -4.81 2.91
C GLY A 68 -10.89 -4.55 1.49
N GLU A 69 -11.85 -4.34 0.58
CA GLU A 69 -11.58 -4.05 -0.83
C GLU A 69 -11.08 -2.61 -1.01
N VAL A 70 -9.85 -2.48 -1.48
CA VAL A 70 -9.13 -1.21 -1.67
C VAL A 70 -8.65 -1.05 -3.12
N GLN A 71 -9.46 -1.50 -4.08
CA GLN A 71 -9.21 -1.32 -5.53
C GLN A 71 -9.07 0.16 -5.96
N TRP A 72 -9.55 1.08 -5.14
CA TRP A 72 -9.43 2.53 -5.30
C TRP A 72 -8.12 3.09 -4.70
N LEU A 73 -7.33 2.27 -4.00
CA LEU A 73 -6.11 2.67 -3.31
C LEU A 73 -4.89 2.34 -4.17
N ASP A 74 -4.25 3.38 -4.68
CA ASP A 74 -3.09 3.30 -5.56
C ASP A 74 -1.78 3.45 -4.78
N ARG A 75 -0.67 3.01 -5.40
CA ARG A 75 0.70 3.16 -4.87
C ARG A 75 0.87 2.59 -3.46
N LEU A 76 0.07 1.58 -3.12
CA LEU A 76 0.16 0.92 -1.84
C LEU A 76 1.52 0.21 -1.71
N GLY A 77 2.24 0.51 -0.63
CA GLY A 77 3.59 -0.02 -0.42
C GLY A 77 4.65 0.55 -1.37
N ALA A 78 4.38 1.70 -1.99
CA ALA A 78 5.37 2.36 -2.82
C ALA A 78 6.61 2.78 -1.99
N ASN A 79 7.81 2.51 -2.51
CA ASN A 79 9.09 2.72 -1.83
C ASN A 79 9.22 1.97 -0.49
N LEU A 80 8.52 0.85 -0.32
CA LEU A 80 8.69 0.01 0.87
C LEU A 80 10.14 -0.51 0.92
N ALA A 81 10.83 -0.20 2.03
CA ALA A 81 12.21 -0.62 2.27
C ALA A 81 12.31 -1.76 3.29
N GLU A 82 11.42 -1.78 4.28
CA GLU A 82 11.37 -2.80 5.32
C GLU A 82 9.97 -2.90 5.94
N GLY A 83 9.73 -3.98 6.68
CA GLY A 83 8.44 -4.27 7.28
C GLY A 83 7.55 -5.13 6.39
N ARG A 84 6.29 -5.29 6.82
CA ARG A 84 5.31 -6.15 6.16
C ARG A 84 4.00 -5.43 5.91
N ILE A 85 3.42 -5.61 4.73
CA ILE A 85 2.09 -5.13 4.39
C ILE A 85 1.25 -6.34 3.96
N ASP A 86 0.11 -6.56 4.61
CA ASP A 86 -0.85 -7.60 4.25
C ASP A 86 -2.18 -6.95 3.87
N VAL A 87 -2.68 -7.24 2.67
CA VAL A 87 -3.96 -6.75 2.17
C VAL A 87 -4.95 -7.90 2.05
N GLN A 88 -5.99 -7.82 2.87
CA GLN A 88 -7.15 -8.71 2.85
C GLN A 88 -8.22 -8.17 1.90
N GLY A 89 -7.91 -8.20 0.60
CA GLY A 89 -8.77 -7.68 -0.46
C GLY A 89 -7.96 -7.36 -1.72
N SER A 90 -8.60 -6.70 -2.67
CA SER A 90 -7.97 -6.24 -3.92
C SER A 90 -7.38 -4.84 -3.76
N THR A 91 -6.26 -4.56 -4.44
CA THR A 91 -5.57 -3.26 -4.44
C THR A 91 -5.69 -2.55 -5.79
N GLY A 92 -5.39 -1.25 -5.78
CA GLY A 92 -5.31 -0.44 -6.99
C GLY A 92 -3.99 -0.61 -7.75
N ASN A 93 -3.67 0.41 -8.55
CA ASN A 93 -2.54 0.43 -9.47
C ASN A 93 -1.26 0.77 -8.72
N HIS A 94 -0.10 0.43 -9.31
CA HIS A 94 1.22 0.72 -8.76
C HIS A 94 1.47 0.12 -7.37
N THR A 95 0.80 -0.99 -7.05
CA THR A 95 1.05 -1.72 -5.80
C THR A 95 2.50 -2.18 -5.75
N GLY A 96 3.25 -1.85 -4.71
CA GLY A 96 4.68 -2.18 -4.58
C GLY A 96 5.61 -1.40 -5.53
N PHE A 97 5.19 -0.23 -6.02
CA PHE A 97 6.01 0.61 -6.90
C PHE A 97 7.33 1.03 -6.24
N ARG A 98 8.47 0.80 -6.90
CA ARG A 98 9.82 1.09 -6.34
C ARG A 98 10.09 0.43 -4.98
N MET A 99 9.44 -0.69 -4.69
CA MET A 99 9.75 -1.46 -3.49
C MET A 99 11.23 -1.89 -3.53
N ALA A 100 11.95 -1.59 -2.45
CA ALA A 100 13.38 -1.88 -2.30
C ALA A 100 13.65 -2.99 -1.27
N GLY A 101 12.68 -3.31 -0.42
CA GLY A 101 12.75 -4.38 0.57
C GLY A 101 11.44 -4.56 1.34
N GLY A 102 11.43 -5.52 2.27
CA GLY A 102 10.23 -5.89 3.02
C GLY A 102 9.33 -6.90 2.29
N GLU A 103 8.11 -7.06 2.78
CA GLU A 103 7.13 -8.00 2.24
C GLU A 103 5.77 -7.33 2.02
N LEU A 104 5.18 -7.52 0.85
CA LEU A 104 3.83 -7.06 0.51
C LEU A 104 3.01 -8.26 0.00
N HIS A 105 1.95 -8.61 0.72
CA HIS A 105 1.02 -9.67 0.35
C HIS A 105 -0.36 -9.09 0.03
N VAL A 106 -0.92 -9.48 -1.11
CA VAL A 106 -2.27 -9.15 -1.55
C VAL A 106 -3.05 -10.44 -1.75
N SER A 107 -4.07 -10.67 -0.92
CA SER A 107 -4.92 -11.86 -1.03
C SER A 107 -5.92 -11.80 -2.20
N GLY A 108 -6.22 -10.61 -2.70
CA GLY A 108 -7.11 -10.38 -3.84
C GLY A 108 -6.37 -10.11 -5.15
N HIS A 109 -6.96 -9.24 -5.97
CA HIS A 109 -6.36 -8.80 -7.23
C HIS A 109 -5.52 -7.53 -7.01
N ALA A 110 -4.52 -7.30 -7.85
CA ALA A 110 -3.76 -6.06 -7.89
C ALA A 110 -3.95 -5.37 -9.24
N GLY A 111 -3.93 -4.04 -9.26
CA GLY A 111 -4.10 -3.27 -10.49
C GLY A 111 -2.88 -3.29 -11.42
N ASP A 112 -2.87 -2.33 -12.35
CA ASP A 112 -1.79 -2.18 -13.33
C ASP A 112 -0.49 -1.72 -12.66
N PHE A 113 0.65 -1.98 -13.29
CA PHE A 113 1.99 -1.59 -12.81
C PHE A 113 2.36 -2.13 -11.42
N THR A 114 1.76 -3.26 -11.04
CA THR A 114 2.10 -3.96 -9.79
C THR A 114 3.57 -4.37 -9.80
N GLY A 115 4.36 -3.97 -8.80
CA GLY A 115 5.80 -4.22 -8.70
C GLY A 115 6.66 -3.45 -9.70
N CYS A 116 6.12 -2.42 -10.35
CA CYS A 116 6.89 -1.59 -11.29
C CYS A 116 8.08 -0.92 -10.59
N GLN A 117 9.26 -0.98 -11.23
CA GLN A 117 10.54 -0.46 -10.70
C GLN A 117 10.98 -1.05 -9.36
N MET A 118 10.50 -2.24 -8.98
CA MET A 118 10.96 -2.94 -7.78
C MET A 118 12.45 -3.28 -7.89
N SER A 119 13.22 -3.05 -6.82
CA SER A 119 14.66 -3.33 -6.75
C SER A 119 15.03 -4.31 -5.64
N GLY A 120 14.06 -4.70 -4.80
CA GLY A 120 14.21 -5.74 -3.81
C GLY A 120 12.96 -5.95 -2.96
N GLY A 121 12.94 -7.04 -2.20
CA GLY A 121 11.84 -7.43 -1.32
C GLY A 121 10.99 -8.57 -1.89
N ARG A 122 9.78 -8.76 -1.36
CA ARG A 122 8.83 -9.78 -1.84
C ARG A 122 7.43 -9.21 -1.99
N LEU A 123 6.92 -9.22 -3.21
CA LEU A 123 5.53 -8.90 -3.55
C LEU A 123 4.80 -10.19 -3.95
N THR A 124 3.70 -10.51 -3.30
CA THR A 124 2.88 -11.70 -3.59
C THR A 124 1.43 -11.28 -3.77
N VAL A 125 0.83 -11.70 -4.89
CA VAL A 125 -0.58 -11.47 -5.20
C VAL A 125 -1.21 -12.83 -5.44
N ASP A 126 -2.18 -13.21 -4.61
CA ASP A 126 -2.84 -14.51 -4.71
C ASP A 126 -3.85 -14.55 -5.87
N GLY A 127 -4.39 -13.39 -6.26
CA GLY A 127 -5.30 -13.23 -7.38
C GLY A 127 -4.60 -12.93 -8.71
N ASN A 128 -5.09 -11.90 -9.39
CA ASN A 128 -4.60 -11.49 -10.71
C ASN A 128 -3.95 -10.11 -10.59
N SER A 129 -2.88 -9.87 -11.34
CA SER A 129 -2.35 -8.53 -11.57
C SER A 129 -2.91 -7.93 -12.86
N GLY A 130 -3.04 -6.61 -12.91
CA GLY A 130 -3.31 -5.88 -14.15
C GLY A 130 -2.12 -5.88 -15.11
N ASP A 131 -2.15 -4.97 -16.08
CA ASP A 131 -1.12 -4.86 -17.11
C ASP A 131 0.20 -4.32 -16.55
N PHE A 132 1.31 -4.58 -17.25
CA PHE A 132 2.65 -4.06 -16.92
C PHE A 132 3.18 -4.42 -15.52
N ALA A 133 2.76 -5.57 -14.97
CA ALA A 133 3.33 -6.09 -13.74
C ALA A 133 4.85 -6.27 -13.87
N ALA A 134 5.60 -5.80 -12.88
CA ALA A 134 7.08 -5.74 -12.83
C ALA A 134 7.74 -5.02 -14.03
N GLY A 135 6.96 -4.27 -14.82
CA GLY A 135 7.45 -3.59 -16.01
C GLY A 135 8.19 -2.27 -15.74
N PRO A 136 8.78 -1.66 -16.77
CA PRO A 136 9.27 -0.28 -16.73
C PRO A 136 8.11 0.71 -16.71
N LEU A 137 8.39 1.91 -16.20
CA LEU A 137 7.50 3.04 -16.45
C LEU A 137 7.57 3.44 -17.93
N PRO A 138 6.47 3.96 -18.51
CA PRO A 138 6.52 4.52 -19.86
C PRO A 138 7.61 5.59 -19.98
N GLY A 139 8.59 5.34 -20.85
CA GLY A 139 9.74 6.23 -21.07
C GLY A 139 11.04 5.79 -20.40
N ASP A 140 10.99 4.86 -19.44
CA ASP A 140 12.18 4.31 -18.79
C ASP A 140 12.69 3.07 -19.55
N MET A 141 14.02 2.89 -19.57
CA MET A 141 14.65 1.71 -20.21
C MET A 141 14.64 0.48 -19.30
N GLU A 142 14.50 0.66 -17.98
CA GLU A 142 14.58 -0.40 -16.98
C GLU A 142 13.34 -0.42 -16.09
N GLY A 143 12.85 -1.64 -15.79
CA GLY A 143 11.72 -1.91 -14.92
C GLY A 143 12.18 -2.45 -13.57
N MET A 144 11.70 -3.64 -13.20
CA MET A 144 12.17 -4.32 -12.00
C MET A 144 13.65 -4.73 -12.15
N THR A 145 14.47 -4.43 -11.14
CA THR A 145 15.91 -4.74 -11.10
C THR A 145 16.29 -5.73 -9.99
N GLY A 146 15.38 -6.08 -9.08
CA GLY A 146 15.62 -7.04 -7.99
C GLY A 146 14.42 -7.31 -7.11
#